data_AF-A0A1R1QAX7-F1
#
_entry.id   AF-A0A1R1QAX7-F1
#
_cell.length_a   1.000
_cell.length_b   1.000
_cell.length_c   1.000
_cell.angle_alpha   90.00
_cell.angle_beta   90.00
_cell.angle_gamma   90.00
#
_symmetry.space_group_name_H-M   'P 1'
#
loop_
_entity.id
_entity.type
_entity.pdbx_description
1 polymer ?
#
loop_
_entity_poly.entity_id
_entity_poly.type
_entity_poly.pdbx_seq_one_letter_code
_entity_poly.pdbx_strand_id
1 'polypeptide(L)'
;MYGKKILLCSALSLSLLTVGVPSFASTGHVETQSVAIQSDASTQELVDDYVYSRENKFANSFTRNGITWYLKDIKYSNGWYIGHYQANI
;
A
#
# COMPACT_ATOMS: atom_id res chain seq x y z
N MET A 1 31.27 -20.46 -31.75
CA MET A 1 30.68 -19.27 -32.40
C MET A 1 29.49 -18.85 -31.53
N TYR A 2 29.70 -17.90 -30.61
CA TYR A 2 29.17 -16.53 -30.66
C TYR A 2 27.70 -16.45 -31.09
N GLY A 3 26.86 -16.10 -30.11
CA GLY A 3 25.41 -16.08 -30.22
C GLY A 3 24.85 -14.93 -31.05
N LYS A 4 23.54 -14.98 -31.26
CA LYS A 4 22.76 -13.84 -31.73
C LYS A 4 21.36 -13.93 -31.13
N LYS A 5 21.10 -13.10 -30.12
CA LYS A 5 19.77 -12.83 -29.60
C LYS A 5 19.06 -11.93 -30.61
N ILE A 6 17.86 -12.29 -31.05
CA ILE A 6 17.03 -11.45 -31.91
C ILE A 6 15.84 -11.01 -31.07
N LEU A 7 15.92 -9.78 -30.57
CA LEU A 7 14.81 -9.02 -30.01
C LEU A 7 14.12 -8.33 -31.18
N LEU A 8 12.94 -8.80 -31.57
CA LEU A 8 12.08 -8.09 -32.51
C LEU A 8 10.99 -7.38 -31.71
N CYS A 9 11.21 -6.09 -31.48
CA CYS A 9 10.25 -5.14 -30.95
C CYS A 9 8.99 -5.13 -31.84
N SER A 10 7.89 -5.67 -31.33
CA SER A 10 6.56 -5.42 -31.91
C SER A 10 6.15 -3.99 -31.55
N ALA A 11 6.14 -3.11 -32.55
CA ALA A 11 5.63 -1.75 -32.43
C ALA A 11 4.12 -1.80 -32.12
N LEU A 12 3.69 -1.22 -30.99
CA LEU A 12 2.28 -1.01 -30.69
C LEU A 12 1.75 0.10 -31.61
N SER A 13 0.95 -0.27 -32.60
CA SER A 13 0.16 0.65 -33.41
C SER A 13 -1.00 1.22 -32.57
N LEU A 14 -0.89 2.49 -32.15
CA LEU A 14 -2.01 3.27 -31.63
C LEU A 14 -2.88 3.73 -32.80
N SER A 15 -3.97 3.01 -33.05
CA SER A 15 -5.02 3.46 -33.98
C SER A 15 -5.87 4.53 -33.32
N LEU A 16 -5.98 5.66 -34.02
CA LEU A 16 -6.73 6.87 -33.65
C LEU A 16 -8.26 6.69 -33.73
N LEU A 17 -8.93 7.70 -33.15
CA LEU A 17 -10.26 8.26 -33.49
C LEU A 17 -11.49 7.66 -32.80
N THR A 18 -11.94 8.36 -31.75
CA THR A 18 -13.38 8.59 -31.55
C THR A 18 -13.61 10.08 -31.33
N VAL A 19 -14.24 10.72 -32.32
CA VAL A 19 -14.79 12.06 -32.21
C VAL A 19 -16.12 11.92 -31.49
N GLY A 20 -16.22 12.47 -30.29
CA GLY A 20 -17.46 12.59 -29.54
C GLY A 20 -17.45 13.92 -28.82
N VAL A 21 -18.11 14.93 -29.40
CA VAL A 21 -18.47 16.16 -28.71
C VAL A 21 -19.75 15.89 -27.92
N PRO A 22 -19.76 16.09 -26.58
CA PRO A 22 -20.99 16.37 -25.88
C PRO A 22 -21.10 17.88 -25.65
N SER A 23 -22.00 18.51 -26.38
CA SER A 23 -22.56 19.81 -26.00
C SER A 23 -23.61 19.57 -24.93
N PHE A 24 -23.29 19.90 -23.67
CA PHE A 24 -24.29 20.28 -22.67
C PHE A 24 -23.70 21.36 -21.77
N ALA A 25 -24.13 22.60 -22.00
CA ALA A 25 -24.07 23.63 -20.97
C ALA A 25 -25.06 23.24 -19.85
N SER A 26 -24.57 23.03 -18.63
CA SER A 26 -25.36 23.28 -17.41
C SER A 26 -24.47 23.23 -16.17
N THR A 27 -24.33 24.41 -15.55
CA THR A 27 -24.11 24.70 -14.12
C THR A 27 -23.80 23.50 -13.20
N GLY A 28 -22.58 23.49 -12.65
CA GLY A 28 -22.24 22.62 -11.53
C GLY A 28 -20.94 23.03 -10.88
N HIS A 29 -21.07 23.57 -9.66
CA HIS A 29 -20.17 23.41 -8.52
C HIS A 29 -18.65 23.68 -8.74
N VAL A 30 -18.15 24.73 -8.06
CA VAL A 30 -16.71 24.94 -7.87
C VAL A 30 -16.17 23.74 -7.08
N GLU A 31 -15.67 22.74 -7.81
CA GLU A 31 -14.90 21.66 -7.23
C GLU A 31 -13.60 22.27 -6.72
N THR A 32 -13.55 22.47 -5.41
CA THR A 32 -12.33 22.87 -4.71
C THR A 32 -11.30 21.82 -5.06
N GLN A 33 -10.29 22.20 -5.86
CA GLN A 33 -9.06 21.43 -5.95
C GLN A 33 -8.59 21.25 -4.52
N SER A 34 -8.83 20.05 -3.99
CA SER A 34 -8.14 19.58 -2.81
C SER A 34 -6.71 19.40 -3.26
N VAL A 35 -5.97 20.51 -3.29
CA VAL A 35 -4.52 20.50 -3.12
C VAL A 35 -4.33 19.53 -1.98
N ALA A 36 -3.73 18.38 -2.29
CA ALA A 36 -3.25 17.47 -1.26
C ALA A 36 -2.30 18.33 -0.43
N ILE A 37 -2.82 18.88 0.67
CA ILE A 37 -2.01 19.38 1.75
C ILE A 37 -1.21 18.14 2.10
N GLN A 38 0.04 18.15 1.66
CA GLN A 38 1.08 17.28 2.14
C GLN A 38 1.11 17.57 3.64
N SER A 39 0.22 16.92 4.37
CA SER A 39 0.16 16.99 5.81
C SER A 39 1.56 16.57 6.21
N ASP A 40 2.26 17.53 6.83
CA ASP A 40 3.53 17.35 7.51
C ASP A 40 3.65 15.91 7.93
N ALA A 41 4.76 15.27 7.54
CA ALA A 41 5.10 13.91 7.92
C ALA A 41 5.13 13.88 9.45
N SER A 42 3.94 13.73 10.03
CA SER A 42 3.71 13.68 11.45
C SER A 42 4.56 12.52 11.86
N THR A 43 5.54 12.81 12.71
CA THR A 43 6.33 11.85 13.46
C THR A 43 5.35 11.07 14.34
N GLN A 44 4.50 10.26 13.72
CA GLN A 44 3.66 9.30 14.39
C GLN A 44 4.66 8.35 15.06
N GLU A 45 4.51 8.22 16.37
CA GLU A 45 5.45 7.48 17.18
C GLU A 45 5.17 6.00 16.95
N LEU A 46 6.17 5.26 16.47
CA LEU A 46 6.06 3.82 16.32
C LEU A 46 6.16 3.18 17.70
N VAL A 47 5.11 2.46 18.09
CA VAL A 47 5.09 1.69 19.34
C VAL A 47 5.13 0.21 19.02
N ASP A 48 5.95 -0.53 19.76
CA ASP A 48 6.11 -1.98 19.64
C ASP A 48 5.26 -2.73 20.68
N ASP A 49 4.66 -3.85 20.28
CA ASP A 49 4.01 -4.83 21.15
C ASP A 49 4.51 -6.25 20.79
N TYR A 50 4.57 -7.14 21.78
CA TYR A 50 5.07 -8.50 21.62
C TYR A 50 4.06 -9.53 22.10
N VAL A 51 3.63 -10.41 21.21
CA VAL A 51 2.67 -11.49 21.50
C VAL A 51 3.39 -12.83 21.52
N TYR A 52 3.23 -13.59 22.60
CA TYR A 52 3.88 -14.88 22.79
C TYR A 52 2.89 -16.02 22.57
N SER A 53 3.26 -17.01 21.76
CA SER A 53 2.44 -18.17 21.46
C SER A 53 3.28 -19.44 21.37
N ARG A 54 2.70 -20.60 21.73
CA ARG A 54 3.32 -21.91 21.48
C ARG A 54 3.14 -22.38 20.04
N GLU A 55 2.21 -21.77 19.32
CA GLU A 55 1.92 -22.06 17.92
C GLU A 55 2.38 -20.90 17.03
N ASN A 56 2.85 -21.21 15.82
CA ASN A 56 3.20 -20.19 14.83
C ASN A 56 1.96 -19.65 14.11
N LYS A 57 1.02 -19.08 14.87
CA LYS A 57 -0.25 -18.56 14.37
C LYS A 57 -0.42 -17.13 14.87
N PHE A 58 -0.09 -16.17 14.00
CA PHE A 58 -0.20 -14.74 14.29
C PHE A 58 -1.14 -14.08 13.27
N ALA A 59 -2.03 -13.22 13.74
CA ALA A 59 -2.83 -12.40 12.86
C ALA A 59 -1.94 -11.34 12.20
N ASN A 60 -2.13 -11.05 10.91
CA ASN A 60 -1.36 -10.02 10.21
C ASN A 60 -1.59 -8.62 10.84
N SER A 61 -2.78 -8.39 11.38
CA SER A 61 -3.08 -7.20 12.16
C SER A 61 -4.20 -7.47 13.16
N PHE A 62 -4.32 -6.60 14.17
CA PHE A 62 -5.45 -6.55 15.07
C PHE A 62 -5.68 -5.12 15.58
N THR A 63 -6.91 -4.81 15.97
CA THR A 63 -7.23 -3.51 16.57
C THR A 63 -7.47 -3.69 18.07
N ARG A 64 -6.76 -2.93 18.90
CA ARG A 64 -6.91 -2.91 20.36
C ARG A 64 -6.96 -1.45 20.82
N ASN A 65 -7.97 -1.08 21.60
CA ASN A 65 -8.18 0.30 22.09
C ASN A 65 -8.18 1.37 20.97
N GLY A 66 -8.71 1.03 19.79
CA GLY A 66 -8.72 1.92 18.62
C GLY A 66 -7.38 2.02 17.87
N ILE A 67 -6.32 1.40 18.37
CA ILE A 67 -5.01 1.35 17.72
C ILE A 67 -4.92 0.08 16.88
N THR A 68 -4.53 0.23 15.61
CA THR A 68 -4.31 -0.91 14.71
C THR A 68 -2.85 -1.31 14.72
N TRP A 69 -2.61 -2.54 15.16
CA TRP A 69 -1.30 -3.15 15.27
C TRP A 69 -1.06 -4.04 14.05
N TYR A 70 0.13 -3.93 13.46
CA TYR A 70 0.54 -4.69 12.29
C TYR A 70 1.71 -5.60 12.63
N LEU A 71 1.62 -6.86 12.24
CA LEU A 71 2.70 -7.83 12.44
C LEU A 71 3.91 -7.44 11.58
N LYS A 72 5.07 -7.29 12.19
CA LYS A 72 6.34 -6.97 11.53
C LYS A 72 7.23 -8.17 11.35
N ASP A 73 7.42 -8.94 12.42
CA ASP A 73 8.22 -10.16 12.37
C ASP A 73 7.72 -11.20 13.36
N ILE A 74 8.15 -12.44 13.14
CA ILE A 74 7.95 -13.54 14.05
C ILE A 74 9.32 -14.14 14.34
N LYS A 75 9.70 -14.19 15.61
CA LYS A 75 10.92 -14.84 16.08
C LYS A 75 10.59 -16.06 16.94
N TYR A 76 11.41 -17.11 16.88
CA TYR A 76 11.31 -18.26 17.77
C TYR A 76 12.43 -18.22 18.80
N SER A 77 12.09 -18.22 20.08
CA SER A 77 13.05 -18.17 21.17
C SER A 77 12.50 -18.85 22.42
N ASN A 78 13.35 -19.57 23.15
CA ASN A 78 13.01 -20.21 24.43
C ASN A 78 11.75 -21.11 24.38
N GLY A 79 11.47 -21.77 23.26
CA GLY A 79 10.29 -22.63 23.10
C GLY A 79 9.01 -21.90 22.68
N TRP A 80 9.07 -20.58 22.45
CA TRP A 80 7.93 -19.74 22.10
C TRP A 80 8.13 -19.05 20.75
N TYR A 81 7.04 -18.94 20.00
CA TYR A 81 6.96 -17.97 18.91
C TYR A 81 6.57 -16.61 19.49
N ILE A 82 7.25 -15.57 19.05
CA ILE A 82 7.08 -14.20 19.51
C ILE A 82 6.75 -13.37 18.28
N GLY A 83 5.50 -12.93 18.16
CA GLY A 83 5.05 -12.01 17.12
C GLY A 83 5.32 -10.58 17.55
N HIS A 84 6.12 -9.87 16.77
CA HIS A 84 6.40 -8.46 16.95
C HIS A 84 5.40 -7.63 16.16
N TYR A 85 4.66 -6.78 16.85
CA TYR A 85 3.67 -5.90 16.28
C TYR A 85 4.11 -4.44 16.43
N GLN A 86 3.80 -3.63 15.42
CA GLN A 86 4.00 -2.19 15.46
C GLN A 86 2.70 -1.46 15.14
N ALA A 87 2.47 -0.38 15.84
CA ALA A 87 1.39 0.55 15.55
C ALA A 87 1.93 1.98 15.49
N ASN A 88 1.21 2.82 14.75
CA ASN A 88 1.46 4.25 14.72
C ASN A 88 0.42 4.95 15.60
N ILE A 89 0.89 5.80 16.52
CA ILE A 89 0.03 6.59 17.41
C ILE A 89 0.30 8.09 17.30
#